data_AF-A0A0S4R8T3-F1
#
_entry.id   AF-A0A0S4R8T3-F1
#
_cell.length_a   1.000
_cell.length_b   1.000
_cell.length_c   1.000
_cell.angle_alpha   90.00
_cell.angle_beta   90.00
_cell.angle_gamma   90.00
#
_symmetry.space_group_name_H-M   'P 1'
#
loop_
_entity.id
_entity.type
_entity.pdbx_description
1 polymer ?
#
loop_
_entity_poly.entity_id
_entity_poly.type
_entity_poly.pdbx_seq_one_letter_code
_entity_poly.pdbx_strand_id
1 'polypeptide(L)'
;MIKQIFATVLLVGVLTLLIIGADIKEGNIISQSGNIKKEPLEIILGKYLCKESNTLITDLYNTAQAVMPNGDTYFFNDIANVFIWLMRQKKQR
;
A
#
# COMPACT_ATOMS: atom_id res chain seq x y z
N MET A 1 -39.40 18.14 20.25
CA MET A 1 -38.08 18.63 20.67
C MET A 1 -37.26 17.58 21.42
N ILE A 2 -37.69 17.05 22.58
CA ILE A 2 -36.87 16.08 23.34
C ILE A 2 -36.56 14.77 22.60
N LYS A 3 -37.53 14.25 21.81
CA LYS A 3 -37.34 13.06 20.96
C LYS A 3 -36.31 13.29 19.84
N GLN A 4 -36.26 14.51 19.30
CA GLN A 4 -35.30 14.89 18.27
C GLN A 4 -33.90 15.02 18.87
N ILE A 5 -33.79 15.65 20.04
CA ILE A 5 -32.52 15.75 20.78
C ILE A 5 -31.99 14.35 21.11
N PHE A 6 -32.83 13.45 21.60
CA PHE A 6 -32.45 12.07 21.90
C PHE A 6 -31.98 11.32 20.65
N ALA A 7 -32.72 11.45 19.54
CA ALA A 7 -32.33 10.83 18.26
C ALA A 7 -30.99 11.37 17.74
N THR A 8 -30.74 12.67 17.87
CA THR A 8 -29.46 13.29 17.47
C THR A 8 -28.31 12.79 18.33
N VAL A 9 -28.47 12.73 19.65
CA VAL A 9 -27.44 12.22 20.57
C VAL A 9 -27.12 10.75 20.28
N LEU A 10 -28.15 9.93 20.03
CA LEU A 10 -27.97 8.54 19.66
C LEU A 10 -27.21 8.40 18.33
N LEU A 11 -27.58 9.17 17.31
CA LEU A 11 -26.93 9.14 16.01
C LEU A 11 -25.45 9.53 16.10
N VAL A 12 -25.14 10.61 16.82
CA VAL A 12 -23.76 11.05 17.04
C VAL A 12 -22.98 9.99 17.80
N GLY A 13 -23.56 9.38 18.84
CA GLY A 13 -22.94 8.30 19.60
C GLY A 13 -22.62 7.05 18.78
N VAL A 14 -23.52 6.67 17.87
CA VAL A 14 -23.27 5.55 16.94
C VAL A 14 -22.15 5.90 15.96
N LEU A 15 -22.16 7.11 15.41
CA LEU A 15 -21.11 7.56 14.48
C LEU A 15 -19.73 7.62 15.13
N THR A 16 -19.63 8.10 16.37
CA THR A 16 -18.34 8.12 17.10
C THR A 16 -17.86 6.70 17.40
N LEU A 17 -18.73 5.79 17.82
CA LEU A 17 -18.38 4.39 18.03
C LEU A 17 -17.87 3.71 16.75
N LEU A 18 -18.47 4.01 15.60
CA LEU A 18 -18.04 3.47 14.30
C LEU A 18 -16.66 4.00 13.90
N ILE A 19 -16.37 5.29 14.12
CA ILE A 19 -15.07 5.87 13.81
C ILE A 19 -13.98 5.29 14.72
N ILE A 20 -14.25 5.15 16.02
CA ILE A 20 -13.29 4.57 16.98
C ILE A 20 -13.06 3.08 16.71
N GLY A 21 -14.10 2.35 16.28
CA GLY A 21 -14.03 0.93 15.96
C GLY A 21 -13.49 0.62 14.56
N ALA A 22 -13.27 1.63 13.72
CA ALA A 22 -12.69 1.43 12.41
C ALA A 22 -11.20 1.10 12.55
N ASP A 23 -10.83 -0.16 12.33
CA ASP A 23 -9.43 -0.56 12.09
C ASP A 23 -9.04 -0.06 10.69
N ILE A 24 -8.77 1.24 10.59
CA ILE A 24 -8.28 1.88 9.37
C ILE A 24 -6.82 1.44 9.19
N LYS A 25 -6.63 0.22 8.70
CA LYS A 25 -5.33 -0.20 8.19
C LYS A 25 -4.97 0.73 7.04
N GLU A 26 -3.84 1.42 7.15
CA GLU A 26 -3.25 2.12 6.00
C GLU A 26 -3.23 1.14 4.83
N GLY A 27 -3.89 1.52 3.73
CA GLY A 27 -4.02 0.64 2.56
C GLY A 27 -2.64 0.22 2.06
N ASN A 28 -2.51 -1.03 1.60
CA ASN A 28 -1.23 -1.52 1.09
C ASN A 28 -0.78 -0.69 -0.13
N ILE A 29 0.51 -0.40 -0.19
CA ILE A 29 1.10 0.52 -1.17
C ILE A 29 1.76 -0.28 -2.31
N ILE A 30 1.43 0.04 -3.56
CA ILE A 30 2.00 -0.61 -4.76
C ILE A 30 3.34 0.04 -5.17
N SER A 31 3.52 1.33 -4.87
CA SER A 31 4.73 2.09 -5.23
C SER A 31 4.98 3.26 -4.29
N GLN A 32 6.25 3.58 -4.05
CA GLN A 32 6.68 4.74 -3.27
C GLN A 32 7.31 5.78 -4.19
N SER A 33 6.69 6.97 -4.30
CA SER A 33 7.22 8.09 -5.07
C SER A 33 8.23 8.92 -4.26
N GLY A 34 9.04 9.72 -4.97
CA GLY A 34 9.96 10.68 -4.35
C GLY A 34 11.37 10.16 -4.07
N ASN A 35 11.72 8.95 -4.50
CA ASN A 35 13.07 8.39 -4.40
C ASN A 35 13.99 8.94 -5.50
N ILE A 36 14.16 10.27 -5.53
CA ILE A 36 14.98 10.97 -6.53
C ILE A 36 16.47 10.60 -6.39
N LYS A 37 16.91 10.29 -5.17
CA LYS A 37 18.27 9.80 -4.88
C LYS A 37 18.54 8.41 -5.46
N LYS A 38 17.48 7.65 -5.77
CA LYS A 38 17.54 6.28 -6.31
C LYS A 38 18.27 5.31 -5.39
N GLU A 39 18.07 5.49 -4.08
CA GLU A 39 18.64 4.63 -3.05
C GLU A 39 17.65 3.50 -2.72
N PRO A 40 18.13 2.31 -2.30
CA PRO A 40 17.24 1.27 -1.79
C PRO A 40 16.42 1.81 -0.61
N LEU A 41 15.10 1.61 -0.66
CA LEU A 41 14.21 2.00 0.44
C LEU A 41 14.04 0.85 1.42
N GLU A 42 13.79 1.15 2.69
CA GLU A 42 13.43 0.12 3.67
C GLU A 42 12.07 -0.50 3.33
N ILE A 43 12.00 -1.83 3.31
CA ILE A 43 10.74 -2.57 3.09
C ILE A 43 10.09 -2.86 4.45
N ILE A 44 8.98 -2.18 4.71
CA ILE A 44 8.12 -2.44 5.87
C ILE A 44 7.19 -3.61 5.52
N LEU A 45 7.35 -4.73 6.25
CA LEU A 45 6.53 -5.93 6.05
C LEU A 45 5.05 -5.62 6.30
N GLY A 46 4.18 -6.19 5.47
CA GLY A 46 2.74 -5.96 5.57
C GLY A 46 2.28 -4.57 5.10
N LYS A 47 3.17 -3.74 4.55
CA LYS A 47 2.83 -2.42 3.98
C LYS A 47 2.79 -2.43 2.45
N TYR A 48 3.70 -3.15 1.81
CA TYR A 48 3.90 -3.07 0.36
C TYR A 48 3.30 -4.28 -0.37
N LEU A 49 2.68 -4.03 -1.54
CA LEU A 49 2.30 -5.07 -2.48
C LEU A 49 3.39 -5.23 -3.55
N CYS A 50 3.63 -6.47 -3.96
CA CYS A 50 4.42 -6.77 -5.14
C CYS A 50 3.76 -6.13 -6.38
N LYS A 51 4.55 -5.38 -7.16
CA LYS A 51 4.07 -4.70 -8.37
C LYS A 51 3.55 -5.64 -9.45
N GLU A 52 4.10 -6.85 -9.54
CA GLU A 52 3.70 -7.82 -10.57
C GLU A 52 2.49 -8.65 -10.14
N SER A 53 2.52 -9.22 -8.93
CA SER A 53 1.53 -10.20 -8.47
C SER A 53 0.45 -9.63 -7.54
N ASN A 54 0.56 -8.37 -7.11
CA ASN A 54 -0.25 -7.76 -6.05
C ASN A 54 -0.26 -8.53 -4.72
N THR A 55 0.71 -9.42 -4.51
CA THR A 55 0.85 -10.16 -3.25
C THR A 55 1.48 -9.27 -2.17
N LEU A 56 0.97 -9.36 -0.94
CA LEU A 56 1.52 -8.65 0.21
C LEU A 56 2.93 -9.17 0.53
N ILE A 57 3.88 -8.25 0.71
CA ILE A 57 5.25 -8.62 1.08
C ILE A 57 5.30 -8.84 2.60
N THR A 58 5.42 -10.10 3.01
CA THR A 58 5.40 -10.54 4.42
C THR A 58 6.75 -11.03 4.94
N ASP A 59 7.73 -11.17 4.07
CA ASP A 59 9.13 -11.49 4.40
C ASP A 59 10.07 -10.80 3.41
N LEU A 60 11.38 -10.86 3.68
CA LEU A 60 12.41 -10.21 2.87
C LEU A 60 13.16 -11.17 1.94
N TYR A 61 12.87 -12.46 1.98
CA TYR A 61 13.62 -13.48 1.26
C TYR A 61 13.45 -13.33 -0.25
N ASN A 62 14.55 -13.04 -0.95
CA ASN A 62 14.57 -12.74 -2.39
C ASN A 62 13.71 -11.54 -2.81
N THR A 63 13.33 -10.66 -1.88
CA THR A 63 12.65 -9.42 -2.26
C THR A 63 13.54 -8.52 -3.10
N ALA A 64 12.91 -7.67 -3.90
CA ALA A 64 13.64 -6.76 -4.79
C ALA A 64 12.88 -5.45 -4.97
N GLN A 65 13.60 -4.44 -5.48
CA GLN A 65 13.07 -3.13 -5.79
C GLN A 65 13.50 -2.69 -7.18
N ALA A 66 12.63 -1.95 -7.87
CA ALA A 66 12.99 -1.25 -9.10
C ALA A 66 12.72 0.25 -8.92
N VAL A 67 13.76 1.08 -9.07
CA VAL A 67 13.64 2.53 -9.02
C VAL A 67 13.61 3.10 -10.43
N MET A 68 12.52 3.76 -10.76
CA MET A 68 12.29 4.39 -12.06
C MET A 68 13.04 5.72 -12.19
N PRO A 69 13.28 6.20 -13.44
CA PRO A 69 13.96 7.48 -13.66
C PRO A 69 13.30 8.69 -12.98
N ASN A 70 11.98 8.66 -12.81
CA ASN A 70 11.19 9.70 -12.13
C ASN A 70 11.21 9.59 -10.59
N GLY A 71 11.90 8.59 -10.03
CA GLY A 71 11.98 8.34 -8.58
C GLY A 71 10.84 7.51 -8.01
N ASP A 72 9.96 6.93 -8.83
CA ASP A 72 9.01 5.93 -8.35
C ASP A 72 9.74 4.61 -8.04
N THR A 73 9.52 4.06 -6.86
CA THR A 73 10.07 2.78 -6.43
C THR A 73 8.97 1.73 -6.37
N TYR A 74 9.16 0.63 -7.11
CA TYR A 74 8.30 -0.55 -7.09
C TYR A 74 8.95 -1.66 -6.26
N PHE A 75 8.13 -2.41 -5.53
CA PHE A 75 8.57 -3.52 -4.69
C PHE A 75 8.13 -4.86 -5.27
N PHE A 76 8.91 -5.90 -5.00
CA PHE A 76 8.67 -7.26 -5.48
C PHE A 76 8.90 -8.25 -4.36
N ASN A 77 7.98 -9.21 -4.20
CA ASN A 77 8.06 -10.27 -3.19
C ASN A 77 9.14 -11.31 -3.52
N ASP A 78 9.52 -11.43 -4.79
CA ASP A 78 10.64 -12.26 -5.23
C ASP A 78 11.29 -11.72 -6.51
N ILE A 79 12.48 -12.24 -6.82
CA ILE A 79 13.25 -11.88 -8.02
C ILE A 79 12.54 -12.30 -9.32
N ALA A 80 11.76 -13.40 -9.32
CA ALA A 80 11.09 -13.87 -10.54
C ALA A 80 10.03 -12.87 -11.03
N ASN A 81 9.29 -12.28 -10.10
CA ASN A 81 8.33 -11.22 -10.35
C ASN A 81 8.98 -9.98 -10.99
N VAL A 82 10.22 -9.64 -10.61
CA VAL A 82 10.99 -8.56 -11.25
C VAL A 82 11.22 -8.87 -12.73
N PHE A 83 11.67 -10.09 -13.04
CA PHE A 83 11.96 -10.48 -14.42
C PHE A 83 10.69 -10.51 -15.29
N ILE A 84 9.60 -11.07 -14.77
CA ILE A 84 8.31 -11.08 -15.48
C ILE A 84 7.86 -9.65 -15.80
N TRP A 85 7.93 -8.76 -14.81
CA TRP A 85 7.59 -7.37 -14.98
C TRP A 85 8.46 -6.68 -16.04
N LEU A 86 9.79 -6.83 -15.97
CA LEU A 86 10.75 -6.26 -16.92
C LEU A 86 10.53 -6.75 -18.35
N MET A 87 10.26 -8.05 -18.54
CA MET A 87 9.98 -8.62 -19.86
C MET A 87 8.71 -8.03 -20.48
N ARG A 88 7.69 -7.76 -19.67
CA ARG A 88 6.46 -7.11 -20.13
C ARG A 88 6.70 -5.66 -20.56
N GLN A 89 7.55 -4.91 -19.84
CA GLN A 89 7.92 -3.55 -20.24
C GLN A 89 8.64 -3.51 -21.59
N LYS A 90 9.53 -4.48 -21.86
CA LYS A 90 10.23 -4.58 -23.15
C LYS A 90 9.29 -4.81 -24.33
N LYS A 91 8.20 -5.57 -24.15
CA LYS A 91 7.20 -5.83 -25.21
C LYS A 91 6.35 -4.60 -25.55
N GLN A 92 6.32 -3.60 -24.66
CA GLN A 92 5.51 -2.38 -24.82
C GLN A 92 6.30 -1.20 -25.40
N ARG A 93 7.60 -1.38 -25.67
CA ARG A 93 8.44 -0.43 -26.40
C ARG A 93 8.61 -0.87 -27.85
#